data_AF-A0A945N7V5-F1
#
_entry.id   AF-A0A945N7V5-F1
#
_cell.length_a   1.000
_cell.length_b   1.000
_cell.length_c   1.000
_cell.angle_alpha   90.00
_cell.angle_beta   90.00
_cell.angle_gamma   90.00
#
_symmetry.space_group_name_H-M   'P 1'
#
loop_
_entity.id
_entity.type
_entity.pdbx_description
1 polymer ?
#
loop_
_entity_poly.entity_id
_entity_poly.type
_entity_poly.pdbx_seq_one_letter_code
_entity_poly.pdbx_strand_id
1 'polypeptide(L)' 'RLGAAHEGHAELLVTLSFDNGGETQIPLDPKTCDRLMTRCAATAIDELIGQDWTHIRDALTDSYNAP' A
#
# COMPACT_ATOMS: atom_id res chain seq x y z
N ARG A 1 -3.51 -7.63 1.46
CA ARG A 1 -3.53 -8.99 0.85
C ARG A 1 -2.74 -8.97 -0.45
N LEU A 2 -2.22 -10.11 -0.94
CA LEU A 2 -1.52 -10.17 -2.23
C LEU A 2 -2.49 -10.48 -3.38
N GLY A 3 -2.28 -9.87 -4.54
CA GLY A 3 -3.02 -10.11 -5.78
C GLY A 3 -2.09 -10.26 -6.98
N ALA A 4 -2.64 -10.71 -8.11
CA ALA A 4 -1.92 -10.75 -9.37
C ALA A 4 -2.11 -9.42 -10.11
N ALA A 5 -1.01 -8.76 -10.43
CA ALA A 5 -0.97 -7.57 -11.26
C ALA A 5 -1.33 -7.92 -12.71
N HIS A 6 -1.84 -6.92 -13.44
CA HIS A 6 -2.09 -7.05 -14.88
C HIS A 6 -0.79 -7.39 -15.66
N GLU A 7 0.36 -6.99 -15.12
CA GLU A 7 1.66 -7.10 -15.78
C GLU A 7 2.39 -8.42 -15.47
N GLY A 8 1.74 -9.35 -14.76
CA GLY A 8 2.30 -10.66 -14.43
C GLY A 8 3.17 -10.70 -13.17
N HIS A 9 3.21 -9.61 -12.39
CA HIS A 9 3.87 -9.55 -11.08
C HIS A 9 2.86 -9.64 -9.93
N ALA A 10 3.33 -9.88 -8.71
CA ALA A 10 2.48 -9.82 -7.52
C ALA A 10 2.34 -8.36 -7.04
N GLU A 11 1.12 -7.97 -6.65
CA GLU A 11 0.80 -6.65 -6.10
C GLU A 11 0.24 -6.78 -4.68
N LEU A 12 0.48 -5.76 -3.86
CA LEU A 12 -0.14 -5.65 -2.55
C LEU A 12 -1.45 -4.87 -2.68
N LEU A 13 -2.59 -5.51 -2.43
CA LEU A 13 -3.88 -4.84 -2.31
C LEU A 13 -4.10 -4.43 -0.86
N VAL A 14 -4.21 -3.12 -0.63
CA VAL A 14 -4.60 -2.52 0.65
C VAL A 14 -6.03 -2.00 0.57
N THR A 15 -6.76 -2.11 1.67
CA THR A 15 -8.11 -1.54 1.80
C THR A 15 -8.02 -0.30 2.68
N LEU A 16 -8.48 0.83 2.15
CA LEU A 16 -8.77 2.02 2.95
C LEU A 16 -10.20 1.95 3.44
N SER A 17 -10.38 1.98 4.75
CA SER A 17 -11.69 2.07 5.39
C SER A 17 -11.92 3.52 5.83
N PHE A 18 -13.09 4.06 5.51
CA PHE A 18 -13.50 5.43 5.85
C PHE A 18 -14.56 5.42 6.95
N ASP A 19 -14.66 6.49 7.73
CA ASP A 19 -15.62 6.59 8.86
C ASP A 19 -17.08 6.44 8.44
N ASN A 20 -17.41 6.72 7.18
CA ASN A 20 -18.75 6.52 6.62
C ASN A 20 -19.06 5.05 6.27
N GLY A 21 -18.17 4.11 6.61
CA GLY A 21 -18.27 2.69 6.25
C GLY A 21 -17.90 2.39 4.80
N GLY A 22 -17.42 3.38 4.04
CA GLY A 22 -16.89 3.19 2.70
C GLY A 22 -15.56 2.44 2.75
N GLU A 23 -15.32 1.64 1.72
CA GLU A 23 -14.04 0.98 1.51
C GLU A 23 -13.53 1.21 0.09
N THR A 24 -12.23 1.39 -0.05
CA THR A 24 -11.57 1.47 -1.37
C THR A 24 -10.33 0.60 -1.37
N GLN A 25 -10.20 -0.22 -2.40
CA GLN A 25 -9.02 -1.05 -2.60
C GLN A 25 -8.02 -0.32 -3.48
N ILE A 26 -6.77 -0.30 -3.05
CA ILE A 26 -5.65 0.29 -3.77
C ILE A 26 -4.63 -0.82 -4.04
N PRO A 27 -4.35 -1.15 -5.32
CA PRO A 27 -3.23 -1.99 -5.66
C PRO A 27 -1.93 -1.19 -5.54
N LEU A 28 -0.92 -1.78 -4.91
CA LEU A 28 0.41 -1.23 -4.77
C LEU A 28 1.39 -2.15 -5.50
N ASP A 29 2.13 -1.57 -6.42
CA ASP A 29 3.24 -2.25 -7.10
C ASP A 29 4.37 -2.56 -6.09
N PRO A 30 5.33 -3.45 -6.44
CA PRO A 30 6.41 -3.83 -5.55
C PRO A 30 7.26 -2.66 -5.01
N LYS A 31 7.54 -1.62 -5.81
CA LYS A 31 8.34 -0.44 -5.40
C LYS A 31 7.57 0.40 -4.39
N THR A 32 6.27 0.61 -4.61
CA THR A 32 5.41 1.32 -3.64
C THR A 32 5.24 0.51 -2.36
N CYS A 33 5.05 -0.82 -2.46
CA CYS A 33 4.93 -1.71 -1.31
C CYS A 33 6.18 -1.65 -0.41
N ASP A 34 7.38 -1.74 -0.98
CA ASP A 34 8.65 -1.67 -0.24
C ASP A 34 8.78 -0.35 0.55
N ARG A 35 8.42 0.76 -0.08
CA ARG A 35 8.44 2.09 0.55
C ARG A 35 7.42 2.21 1.68
N LEU A 36 6.22 1.67 1.48
CA LEU A 36 5.20 1.64 2.52
C LEU A 36 5.67 0.82 3.73
N MET A 37 6.19 -0.38 3.51
CA MET A 37 6.72 -1.25 4.56
C MET A 37 7.83 -0.55 5.34
N THR A 38 8.79 0.07 4.64
CA THR A 38 9.87 0.85 5.26
C THR A 38 9.33 2.02 6.09
N ARG A 39 8.36 2.77 5.56
CA ARG A 39 7.77 3.94 6.23
C ARG A 39 7.00 3.56 7.50
N CYS A 40 6.31 2.42 7.48
CA CYS A 40 5.60 1.88 8.63
C CYS A 40 6.52 1.12 9.59
N ALA A 41 7.83 1.01 9.28
CA ALA A 41 8.77 0.13 9.97
C ALA A 41 8.23 -1.32 10.12
N ALA A 42 7.42 -1.74 9.15
CA ALA A 42 6.74 -3.02 9.15
C ALA A 42 7.65 -4.11 8.58
N THR A 43 7.64 -5.27 9.21
CA THR A 43 8.33 -6.49 8.78
C THR A 43 7.35 -7.53 8.22
N ALA A 44 6.06 -7.39 8.52
CA ALA A 44 4.98 -8.21 8.01
C ALA A 44 3.79 -7.33 7.55
N ILE A 45 3.02 -7.83 6.57
CA ILE A 45 1.89 -7.09 5.96
C ILE A 45 0.78 -6.79 6.99
N ASP A 46 0.56 -7.68 7.95
CA ASP A 46 -0.46 -7.50 8.99
C ASP A 46 -0.20 -6.26 9.87
N GLU A 47 1.06 -5.83 9.97
CA GLU A 47 1.46 -4.63 10.73
C GLU A 47 1.05 -3.32 10.04
N LEU A 48 0.60 -3.40 8.78
CA LEU A 48 0.02 -2.27 8.04
C LEU A 48 -1.45 -2.01 8.42
N ILE A 49 -2.11 -2.98 9.06
CA ILE A 49 -3.52 -2.84 9.46
C ILE A 49 -3.62 -1.78 10.56
N GLY A 50 -4.49 -0.79 10.35
CA GLY A 50 -4.69 0.32 11.29
C GLY A 50 -3.66 1.45 11.16
N GLN A 51 -2.71 1.37 10.23
CA GLN A 51 -1.85 2.51 9.89
C GLN A 51 -2.64 3.61 9.19
N ASP A 52 -2.23 4.85 9.41
CA ASP A 52 -2.87 6.01 8.80
C ASP A 52 -2.67 6.02 7.27
N TRP A 53 -3.70 6.42 6.53
CA TRP A 53 -3.69 6.42 5.07
C TRP A 53 -2.58 7.31 4.49
N THR A 54 -2.14 8.34 5.23
CA THR A 54 -1.07 9.25 4.78
C THR A 54 0.23 8.50 4.47
N HIS A 55 0.51 7.37 5.14
CA HIS A 55 1.65 6.54 4.79
C HIS A 55 1.55 5.94 3.39
N ILE A 56 0.35 5.52 2.97
CA ILE A 56 0.07 5.00 1.62
C ILE A 56 0.19 6.13 0.59
N ARG A 57 -0.42 7.29 0.85
CA ARG A 57 -0.32 8.49 -0.01
C ARG A 57 1.12 8.87 -0.28
N ASP A 58 1.92 8.94 0.77
CA ASP A 58 3.28 9.41 0.68
C ASP A 58 4.17 8.36 -0.01
N ALA A 59 3.95 7.07 0.24
CA ALA A 59 4.62 5.99 -0.49
C ALA A 59 4.34 6.03 -2.00
N LEU A 60 3.08 6.28 -2.39
CA LEU A 60 2.66 6.45 -3.79
C LEU A 60 3.29 7.70 -4.43
N THR A 61 3.33 8.80 -3.68
CA THR A 61 3.92 10.06 -4.14
C THR A 61 5.42 9.88 -4.37
N ASP A 62 6.09 9.22 -3.42
CA ASP A 62 7.50 8.95 -3.52
C ASP A 62 7.76 8.01 -4.71
N SER A 63 7.02 6.90 -4.83
CA SER A 63 7.28 5.88 -5.87
C SER A 63 7.14 6.42 -7.29
N TYR A 64 6.18 7.32 -7.50
CA TYR A 64 5.92 7.97 -8.77
C TYR A 64 6.95 9.06 -9.13
N ASN A 65 7.47 9.80 -8.13
CA ASN A 65 8.38 10.93 -8.36
C ASN A 65 9.86 10.59 -8.18
N ALA A 66 10.19 9.47 -7.55
CA ALA A 66 11.58 9.06 -7.36
C ALA A 66 12.13 8.40 -8.64
N PRO A 67 13.40 8.69 -9.00
CA PRO A 67 14.06 8.10 -10.15
C PRO A 67 14.12 6.55 -10.11
#